data_AF-A0A4V1G536-F1
#
_entry.id   AF-A0A4V1G536-F1
#
_cell.length_a   1.000
_cell.length_b   1.000
_cell.length_c   1.000
_cell.angle_alpha   90.00
_cell.angle_beta   90.00
_cell.angle_gamma   90.00
#
_symmetry.space_group_name_H-M   'P 1'
#
loop_
_entity.id
_entity.type
_entity.pdbx_description
1 polymer ?
#
loop_
_entity_poly.entity_id
_entity_poly.type
_entity_poly.pdbx_seq_one_letter_code
_entity_poly.pdbx_strand_id
1 'polypeptide(L)'
;MPYIDAQAVAKAREMDLLTYLQNYEPQELVKFSADTYCTRSHDSLKISNGKWYWWSRGYGGYSALDYLVKVRGLGFTRAVETIIGKCAVEPPVYVEQKKNKKPKPLLLPDKSASNRVIYRYLSGRGIDRELIDLCVAEGRIFESLPYHNVVFVGFDKENKPRYASYRATGSMRILGDCSGSDKHYSFRLANSESNTVHIFECPIDLLSYATLLKMRGYDYRRFNLLSLAGIYSPNKDKELVKVPVALVNYLQEHPHTQKIAIHFDSDSKGREAAVALKNRLQKEYQVVDLPPPQGKDFNDFLCLQLNIQKHKYKERNDDR
;
A
#
# COMPACT_ATOMS: atom_id res chain seq x y z
N MET A 1 11.73 33.41 -26.85
CA MET A 1 11.46 31.98 -26.53
C MET A 1 10.38 31.51 -27.49
N PRO A 2 10.51 30.32 -28.13
CA PRO A 2 9.46 29.83 -29.02
C PRO A 2 8.18 29.63 -28.21
N TYR A 3 7.15 30.40 -28.56
CA TYR A 3 5.85 30.37 -27.90
C TYR A 3 5.06 29.18 -28.46
N ILE A 4 4.78 28.21 -27.60
CA ILE A 4 3.88 27.10 -27.97
C ILE A 4 2.48 27.50 -27.56
N ASP A 5 1.56 27.32 -28.50
CA ASP A 5 0.14 27.55 -28.26
C ASP A 5 -0.39 26.69 -27.09
N ALA A 6 -1.25 27.28 -26.26
CA ALA A 6 -1.78 26.62 -25.08
C ALA A 6 -2.67 25.41 -25.46
N GLN A 7 -3.36 25.45 -26.61
CA GLN A 7 -4.16 24.31 -27.08
C GLN A 7 -3.27 23.16 -27.54
N ALA A 8 -2.16 23.46 -28.20
CA ALA A 8 -1.13 22.48 -28.56
C ALA A 8 -0.61 21.74 -27.31
N VAL A 9 -0.30 22.47 -26.24
CA VAL A 9 0.11 21.84 -24.97
C VAL A 9 -1.00 20.98 -24.36
N ALA A 10 -2.25 21.45 -24.37
CA ALA A 10 -3.39 20.69 -23.85
C ALA A 10 -3.57 19.36 -24.59
N LYS A 11 -3.56 19.38 -25.94
CA LYS A 11 -3.65 18.17 -26.76
C LYS A 11 -2.50 17.19 -26.50
N ALA A 12 -1.27 17.68 -26.35
CA ALA A 12 -0.12 16.84 -26.04
C ALA A 12 -0.23 16.16 -24.66
N ARG A 13 -0.93 16.78 -23.70
CA ARG A 13 -1.18 16.21 -22.36
C ARG A 13 -2.26 15.14 -22.34
N GLU A 14 -3.22 15.19 -23.27
CA GLU A 14 -4.28 14.17 -23.39
C GLU A 14 -3.74 12.82 -23.88
N MET A 15 -2.61 12.82 -24.60
CA MET A 15 -1.96 11.62 -25.09
C MET A 15 -1.38 10.80 -23.92
N ASP A 16 -1.91 9.60 -23.70
CA ASP A 16 -1.34 8.66 -22.74
C ASP A 16 -0.13 7.91 -23.33
N LEU A 17 0.76 7.43 -22.46
CA LEU A 17 2.00 6.80 -22.89
C LEU A 17 1.78 5.48 -23.66
N LEU A 18 0.79 4.67 -23.27
CA LEU A 18 0.56 3.39 -23.94
C LEU A 18 0.13 3.63 -25.38
N THR A 19 -0.82 4.54 -25.59
CA THR A 19 -1.29 4.93 -26.93
C THR A 19 -0.13 5.49 -27.76
N TYR A 20 0.68 6.40 -27.20
CA TYR A 20 1.83 6.96 -27.90
C TYR A 20 2.81 5.86 -28.36
N LEU A 21 3.21 4.96 -27.46
CA LEU A 21 4.17 3.91 -27.81
C LEU A 21 3.57 2.91 -28.80
N GLN A 22 2.30 2.54 -28.68
CA GLN A 22 1.66 1.62 -29.62
C GLN A 22 1.61 2.17 -31.04
N ASN A 23 1.29 3.47 -31.18
CA ASN A 23 1.15 4.10 -32.49
C ASN A 23 2.51 4.45 -33.10
N TYR A 24 3.45 4.94 -32.29
CA TYR A 24 4.63 5.64 -32.83
C TYR A 24 5.98 5.02 -32.49
N GLU A 25 6.05 4.15 -31.47
CA GLU A 25 7.29 3.47 -31.05
C GLU A 25 7.00 2.03 -30.58
N PRO A 26 6.28 1.19 -31.36
CA PRO A 26 5.81 -0.12 -30.89
C PRO A 26 6.95 -1.08 -30.51
N GLN A 27 8.15 -0.88 -31.08
CA GLN A 27 9.35 -1.63 -30.77
C GLN A 27 9.83 -1.48 -29.32
N GLU A 28 9.50 -0.36 -28.67
CA GLU A 28 9.81 -0.11 -27.26
C GLU A 28 8.84 -0.84 -26.33
N LEU A 29 7.66 -1.23 -26.81
CA LEU A 29 6.63 -1.80 -25.96
C LEU A 29 6.84 -3.30 -25.79
N VAL A 30 7.01 -3.75 -24.55
CA VAL A 30 7.11 -5.17 -24.17
C VAL A 30 5.96 -5.51 -23.24
N LYS A 31 5.18 -6.55 -23.57
CA LYS A 31 4.10 -7.01 -22.69
C LYS A 31 4.69 -7.71 -21.47
N PHE A 32 4.45 -7.17 -20.28
CA PHE A 32 4.94 -7.72 -19.01
C PHE A 32 3.91 -8.64 -18.37
N SER A 33 2.64 -8.26 -18.37
CA SER A 33 1.53 -9.08 -17.86
C SER A 33 0.25 -8.82 -18.65
N ALA A 34 -0.89 -9.35 -18.19
CA ALA A 34 -2.18 -9.21 -18.88
C ALA A 34 -2.51 -7.77 -19.29
N ASP A 35 -2.29 -6.81 -18.40
CA ASP A 35 -2.64 -5.39 -18.60
C ASP A 35 -1.50 -4.44 -18.18
N THR A 36 -0.27 -4.95 -18.18
CA THR A 36 0.91 -4.14 -17.84
C THR A 36 1.94 -4.32 -18.92
N TYR A 37 2.45 -3.20 -19.41
CA TYR A 37 3.55 -3.14 -20.35
C TYR A 37 4.78 -2.57 -19.67
N CYS A 38 5.95 -2.89 -20.19
CA CYS A 38 7.19 -2.20 -19.87
C CYS A 38 7.86 -1.71 -21.14
N THR A 39 8.83 -0.82 -20.98
CA THR A 39 9.66 -0.42 -22.11
C THR A 39 10.84 -1.37 -22.27
N ARG A 40 11.30 -1.59 -23.50
CA ARG A 40 12.49 -2.39 -23.81
C ARG A 40 13.74 -1.75 -23.23
N SER A 41 13.84 -0.42 -23.31
CA SER A 41 14.95 0.35 -22.77
C SER A 41 14.98 0.39 -21.24
N HIS A 42 13.80 0.34 -20.59
CA HIS A 42 13.67 0.40 -19.13
C HIS A 42 12.63 -0.62 -18.65
N ASP A 43 13.09 -1.80 -18.25
CA ASP A 43 12.27 -2.91 -17.77
C ASP A 43 11.50 -2.59 -16.48
N SER A 44 12.09 -1.77 -15.61
CA SER A 44 11.53 -1.24 -14.36
C SER A 44 10.54 -0.10 -14.58
N LEU A 45 10.36 0.39 -15.81
CA LEU A 45 9.27 1.30 -16.15
C LEU A 45 8.03 0.47 -16.49
N LYS A 46 6.97 0.61 -15.69
CA LYS A 46 5.71 -0.11 -15.86
C LYS A 46 4.61 0.84 -16.30
N ILE A 47 3.87 0.45 -17.33
CA ILE A 47 2.76 1.18 -17.94
C ILE A 47 1.48 0.39 -17.68
N SER A 48 0.51 0.99 -16.99
CA SER A 48 -0.79 0.37 -16.72
C SER A 48 -1.83 1.42 -16.32
N ASN A 49 -3.10 1.18 -16.62
CA ASN A 49 -4.25 2.01 -16.21
C ASN A 49 -4.08 3.51 -16.54
N GLY A 50 -3.55 3.84 -17.72
CA GLY A 50 -3.34 5.23 -18.14
C GLY A 50 -2.24 5.96 -17.38
N LYS A 51 -1.36 5.23 -16.68
CA LYS A 51 -0.24 5.77 -15.92
C LYS A 51 1.02 4.98 -16.22
N TRP A 52 2.16 5.58 -15.91
CA TRP A 52 3.43 4.89 -15.91
C TRP A 52 4.27 5.28 -14.70
N TYR A 53 5.07 4.33 -14.21
CA TYR A 53 5.96 4.54 -13.07
C TYR A 53 7.29 3.86 -13.32
N TRP A 54 8.38 4.58 -13.05
CA TRP A 54 9.75 4.08 -13.18
C TRP A 54 10.28 3.70 -11.80
N TRP A 55 10.16 2.41 -11.46
CA TRP A 55 10.41 1.91 -10.11
C TRP A 55 11.84 2.12 -9.63
N SER A 56 12.84 1.89 -10.49
CA SER A 56 14.26 2.10 -10.15
C SER A 56 14.64 3.57 -9.94
N ARG A 57 13.85 4.52 -10.47
CA ARG A 57 14.09 5.97 -10.35
C ARG A 57 13.14 6.68 -9.39
N GLY A 58 12.05 6.02 -8.98
CA GLY A 58 11.13 6.53 -7.96
C GLY A 58 10.23 7.68 -8.41
N TYR A 59 9.90 7.77 -9.70
CA TYR A 59 8.94 8.77 -10.22
C TYR A 59 8.06 8.19 -11.32
N GLY A 60 6.97 8.89 -11.65
CA GLY A 60 6.05 8.50 -12.72
C GLY A 60 5.38 9.67 -13.43
N GLY A 61 4.42 9.33 -14.28
CA GLY A 61 3.65 10.28 -15.07
C GLY A 61 2.33 9.70 -15.57
N TYR A 62 1.53 10.57 -16.16
CA TYR A 62 0.20 10.25 -16.67
C TYR A 62 0.16 10.32 -18.20
N SER A 63 0.97 11.20 -18.78
CA SER A 63 0.99 11.45 -20.22
C SER A 63 2.25 10.91 -20.91
N ALA A 64 2.17 10.77 -22.24
CA ALA A 64 3.32 10.58 -23.10
C ALA A 64 4.28 11.79 -23.03
N LEU A 65 3.73 13.00 -22.87
CA LEU A 65 4.52 14.22 -22.69
C LEU A 65 5.43 14.13 -21.46
N ASP A 66 4.90 13.67 -20.32
CA ASP A 66 5.71 13.45 -19.11
C ASP A 66 6.85 12.47 -19.38
N TYR A 67 6.59 11.41 -20.16
CA TYR A 67 7.59 10.40 -20.48
C TYR A 67 8.70 10.98 -21.37
N LEU A 68 8.34 11.70 -22.43
CA LEU A 68 9.33 12.31 -23.32
C LEU A 68 10.23 13.30 -22.58
N VAL A 69 9.67 14.07 -21.65
CA VAL A 69 10.44 15.03 -20.85
C VAL A 69 11.28 14.33 -19.78
N LYS A 70 10.65 13.52 -18.92
CA LYS A 70 11.31 12.96 -17.73
C LYS A 70 12.20 11.76 -18.04
N VAL A 71 11.80 10.92 -18.99
CA VAL A 71 12.48 9.65 -19.31
C VAL A 71 13.41 9.80 -20.50
N ARG A 72 12.92 10.37 -21.61
CA ARG A 72 13.75 10.58 -22.81
C ARG A 72 14.58 11.86 -22.76
N GLY A 73 14.38 12.72 -21.76
CA GLY A 73 15.17 13.94 -21.56
C GLY A 73 14.93 15.03 -22.61
N LEU A 74 13.81 14.99 -23.33
CA LEU A 74 13.50 16.04 -24.31
C LEU A 74 13.15 17.35 -23.59
N GLY A 75 13.59 18.47 -24.17
CA GLY A 75 13.08 19.78 -23.79
C GLY A 75 11.57 19.84 -24.00
N PHE A 76 10.85 20.47 -23.07
CA PHE A 76 9.38 20.52 -23.07
C PHE A 76 8.80 20.91 -24.43
N THR A 77 9.36 21.96 -25.06
CA THR A 77 8.91 22.43 -26.37
C THR A 77 9.01 21.36 -27.44
N ARG A 78 10.17 20.70 -27.52
CA ARG A 78 10.40 19.62 -28.48
C ARG A 78 9.51 18.41 -28.21
N ALA A 79 9.21 18.11 -26.95
CA ALA A 79 8.34 17.00 -26.60
C ALA A 79 6.90 17.26 -27.07
N VAL A 80 6.39 18.49 -26.92
CA VAL A 80 5.06 18.89 -27.44
C VAL A 80 5.04 18.83 -28.96
N GLU A 81 6.04 19.42 -29.62
CA GLU A 81 6.17 19.38 -31.09
C GLU A 81 6.26 17.94 -31.63
N THR A 82 6.97 17.05 -30.93
CA THR A 82 7.09 15.64 -31.33
C THR A 82 5.74 14.94 -31.31
N ILE A 83 4.95 15.12 -30.24
CA ILE A 83 3.63 14.48 -30.11
C ILE A 83 2.69 15.03 -31.18
N ILE A 84 2.61 16.35 -31.33
CA ILE A 84 1.70 16.99 -32.29
C ILE A 84 2.09 16.67 -33.73
N GLY A 85 3.39 16.73 -34.04
CA GLY A 85 3.91 16.42 -35.37
C GLY A 85 3.59 14.99 -35.78
N LYS A 86 3.78 14.02 -34.88
CA LYS A 86 3.39 12.62 -35.15
C LYS A 86 1.88 12.47 -35.32
N CYS A 87 1.06 13.12 -34.49
CA CYS A 87 -0.40 13.11 -34.63
C CYS A 87 -0.91 13.76 -35.92
N ALA A 88 -0.20 14.76 -36.43
CA ALA A 88 -0.55 15.44 -37.68
C ALA A 88 -0.24 14.59 -38.92
N VAL A 89 0.83 13.79 -38.88
CA VAL A 89 1.20 12.88 -39.96
C VAL A 89 0.32 11.62 -39.92
N GLU A 90 0.16 11.03 -38.75
CA GLU A 90 -0.61 9.80 -38.55
C GLU A 90 -1.49 9.94 -37.29
N PRO A 91 -2.81 10.16 -37.48
CA PRO A 91 -3.74 10.27 -36.37
C PRO A 91 -3.70 9.01 -35.48
N PRO A 92 -3.60 9.17 -34.15
CA PRO A 92 -3.46 8.04 -33.24
C PRO A 92 -4.75 7.21 -33.19
N VAL A 93 -4.58 5.89 -33.19
CA VAL A 93 -5.66 4.95 -32.85
C VAL A 93 -5.70 4.80 -31.35
N TYR A 94 -6.76 5.34 -30.73
CA TYR A 94 -7.02 5.18 -29.32
C TYR A 94 -7.68 3.82 -29.06
N VAL A 95 -6.98 2.94 -28.34
CA VAL A 95 -7.61 1.75 -27.79
C VAL A 95 -8.22 2.13 -26.46
N GLU A 96 -9.52 1.86 -26.27
CA GLU A 96 -10.16 2.05 -24.97
C GLU A 96 -9.38 1.28 -23.89
N GLN A 97 -8.65 2.01 -23.06
CA GLN A 97 -8.12 1.44 -21.84
C GLN A 97 -9.32 1.04 -20.99
N LYS A 98 -9.43 -0.25 -20.63
CA LYS A 98 -10.48 -0.76 -19.74
C LYS A 98 -10.43 -0.02 -18.41
N LYS A 99 -11.13 1.12 -18.32
CA LYS A 99 -11.07 2.05 -17.18
C LYS A 99 -11.69 1.46 -15.90
N ASN A 100 -12.50 0.41 -16.02
CA ASN A 100 -13.15 -0.22 -14.88
C ASN A 100 -13.01 -1.74 -14.98
N LYS A 101 -11.94 -2.28 -14.40
CA LYS A 101 -11.99 -3.70 -14.01
C LYS A 101 -12.96 -3.82 -12.87
N LYS A 102 -14.01 -4.63 -13.04
CA LYS A 102 -14.82 -5.13 -11.93
C LYS A 102 -13.87 -5.56 -10.80
N PRO A 103 -14.21 -5.34 -9.51
CA PRO A 103 -13.38 -5.77 -8.40
C PRO A 103 -12.97 -7.23 -8.63
N LYS A 104 -11.66 -7.49 -8.71
CA LYS A 104 -11.19 -8.87 -8.85
C LYS A 104 -11.62 -9.61 -7.59
N PRO A 105 -12.21 -10.81 -7.71
CA PRO A 105 -12.51 -11.60 -6.51
C PRO A 105 -11.22 -11.85 -5.73
N LEU A 106 -11.30 -11.76 -4.41
CA LEU A 106 -10.18 -12.06 -3.53
C LEU A 106 -9.81 -13.55 -3.67
N LEU A 107 -8.56 -13.82 -3.99
CA LEU A 107 -8.00 -15.15 -4.06
C LEU A 107 -7.16 -15.40 -2.80
N LEU A 108 -7.74 -16.14 -1.86
CA LEU A 108 -7.02 -16.60 -0.67
C LEU A 108 -6.16 -17.82 -1.02
N PRO A 109 -4.95 -17.94 -0.48
CA PRO A 109 -4.16 -19.17 -0.60
C PRO A 109 -4.81 -20.32 0.18
N ASP A 110 -4.44 -21.54 -0.18
CA ASP A 110 -4.89 -22.74 0.52
C ASP A 110 -4.48 -22.69 1.99
N LYS A 111 -5.38 -23.14 2.87
CA LYS A 111 -5.11 -23.19 4.31
C LYS A 111 -4.36 -24.48 4.64
N SER A 112 -3.30 -24.36 5.44
CA SER A 112 -2.66 -25.50 6.08
C SER A 112 -3.64 -26.14 7.07
N ALA A 113 -3.59 -27.47 7.20
CA ALA A 113 -4.37 -28.20 8.20
C ALA A 113 -3.93 -27.89 9.64
N SER A 114 -2.74 -27.29 9.81
CA SER A 114 -2.19 -26.87 11.10
C SER A 114 -1.81 -25.38 11.05
N ASN A 115 -1.87 -24.71 12.20
CA ASN A 115 -1.38 -23.33 12.37
C ASN A 115 -0.07 -23.28 13.17
N ARG A 116 0.62 -24.42 13.35
CA ARG A 116 1.79 -24.54 14.23
C ARG A 116 2.92 -23.58 13.87
N VAL A 117 3.14 -23.31 12.58
CA VAL A 117 4.22 -22.42 12.12
C VAL A 117 3.87 -20.98 12.46
N ILE A 118 2.63 -20.55 12.20
CA ILE A 118 2.22 -19.18 12.52
C ILE A 118 2.15 -18.93 14.03
N TYR A 119 1.75 -19.93 14.83
CA TYR A 119 1.78 -19.83 16.29
C TYR A 119 3.21 -19.61 16.80
N ARG A 120 4.16 -20.45 16.36
CA ARG A 120 5.57 -20.29 16.72
C ARG A 120 6.10 -18.93 16.29
N TYR A 121 5.75 -18.47 15.09
CA TYR A 121 6.19 -17.19 14.56
C TYR A 121 5.64 -16.01 15.37
N LEU A 122 4.34 -15.92 15.56
CA LEU A 122 3.70 -14.79 16.25
C LEU A 122 4.03 -14.76 17.75
N SER A 123 4.04 -15.92 18.43
CA SER A 123 4.47 -16.01 19.82
C SER A 123 5.96 -15.69 19.97
N GLY A 124 6.81 -16.08 19.02
CA GLY A 124 8.21 -15.66 18.97
C GLY A 124 8.41 -14.16 18.78
N ARG A 125 7.37 -13.44 18.32
CA ARG A 125 7.32 -11.97 18.27
C ARG A 125 6.64 -11.34 19.49
N GLY A 126 6.39 -12.14 20.53
CA GLY A 126 5.79 -11.70 21.78
C GLY A 126 4.27 -11.51 21.76
N ILE A 127 3.59 -11.82 20.64
CA ILE A 127 2.14 -11.63 20.53
C ILE A 127 1.43 -12.64 21.44
N ASP A 128 0.48 -12.12 22.23
CA ASP A 128 -0.28 -12.89 23.22
C ASP A 128 -0.98 -14.12 22.61
N ARG A 129 -0.92 -15.25 23.32
CA ARG A 129 -1.43 -16.52 22.82
C ARG A 129 -2.94 -16.50 22.59
N GLU A 130 -3.71 -15.97 23.54
CA GLU A 130 -5.17 -15.91 23.43
C GLU A 130 -5.60 -14.99 22.29
N LEU A 131 -4.85 -13.91 22.04
CA LEU A 131 -5.08 -13.03 20.90
C LEU A 131 -4.87 -13.77 19.56
N ILE A 132 -3.83 -14.59 19.46
CA ILE A 132 -3.59 -15.42 18.27
C ILE A 132 -4.72 -16.44 18.12
N ASP A 133 -5.08 -17.15 19.20
CA ASP A 133 -6.15 -18.16 19.20
C ASP A 133 -7.48 -17.55 18.73
N LEU A 134 -7.84 -16.36 19.24
CA LEU A 134 -9.04 -15.62 18.81
C LEU A 134 -9.00 -15.29 17.31
N CYS A 135 -7.88 -14.74 16.84
CA CYS A 135 -7.74 -14.37 15.43
C CYS A 135 -7.80 -15.59 14.50
N VAL A 136 -7.28 -16.74 14.92
CA VAL A 136 -7.39 -18.00 14.16
C VAL A 136 -8.83 -18.50 14.16
N ALA A 137 -9.50 -18.51 15.31
CA ALA A 137 -10.89 -18.95 15.44
C ALA A 137 -11.85 -18.11 14.58
N GLU A 138 -11.64 -16.80 14.54
CA GLU A 138 -12.43 -15.87 13.70
C GLU A 138 -12.00 -15.88 12.22
N GLY A 139 -10.98 -16.66 11.85
CA GLY A 139 -10.45 -16.71 10.48
C GLY A 139 -9.74 -15.42 10.03
N ARG A 140 -9.42 -14.51 10.96
CA ARG A 140 -8.64 -13.29 10.73
C ARG A 140 -7.18 -13.57 10.44
N ILE A 141 -6.64 -14.67 10.98
CA ILE A 141 -5.31 -15.15 10.60
C ILE A 141 -5.32 -16.64 10.32
N PHE A 142 -4.50 -17.08 9.37
CA PHE A 142 -4.28 -18.50 9.11
C PHE A 142 -2.92 -18.78 8.48
N GLU A 143 -2.49 -20.03 8.55
CA GLU A 143 -1.26 -20.53 7.91
C GLU A 143 -1.53 -20.95 6.47
N SER A 144 -0.84 -20.35 5.49
CA SER A 144 -1.04 -20.64 4.06
C SER A 144 -0.14 -21.75 3.53
N LEU A 145 -0.59 -22.53 2.55
CA LEU A 145 0.26 -23.40 1.73
C LEU A 145 0.72 -22.72 0.43
N PRO A 146 1.83 -23.17 -0.19
CA PRO A 146 2.78 -24.16 0.34
C PRO A 146 3.84 -23.55 1.27
N TYR A 147 3.87 -22.22 1.43
CA TYR A 147 4.98 -21.51 2.06
C TYR A 147 4.88 -21.34 3.59
N HIS A 148 3.77 -21.76 4.19
CA HIS A 148 3.50 -21.61 5.64
C HIS A 148 3.63 -20.17 6.15
N ASN A 149 3.26 -19.20 5.31
CA ASN A 149 3.16 -17.79 5.68
C ASN A 149 1.99 -17.57 6.64
N VAL A 150 2.06 -16.52 7.46
CA VAL A 150 0.89 -15.99 8.14
C VAL A 150 0.12 -15.10 7.17
N VAL A 151 -1.16 -15.36 7.01
CA VAL A 151 -2.08 -14.55 6.23
C VAL A 151 -2.99 -13.78 7.18
N PHE A 152 -3.07 -12.46 7.04
CA PHE A 152 -3.97 -11.57 7.78
C PHE A 152 -5.13 -11.17 6.88
N VAL A 153 -6.34 -11.50 7.28
CA VAL A 153 -7.57 -11.33 6.52
C VAL A 153 -8.39 -10.18 7.09
N GLY A 154 -8.89 -9.33 6.20
CA GLY A 154 -9.83 -8.27 6.53
C GLY A 154 -11.19 -8.51 5.89
N PHE A 155 -12.23 -8.13 6.62
CA PHE A 155 -13.63 -8.50 6.35
C PHE A 155 -14.48 -7.25 6.18
N ASP A 156 -15.53 -7.37 5.35
CA ASP A 156 -16.60 -6.37 5.30
C ASP A 156 -17.60 -6.53 6.45
N LYS A 157 -18.62 -5.67 6.44
CA LYS A 157 -19.73 -5.68 7.42
C LYS A 157 -20.57 -6.96 7.39
N GLU A 158 -20.54 -7.72 6.29
CA GLU A 158 -21.24 -9.01 6.15
C GLU A 158 -20.35 -10.18 6.56
N ASN A 159 -19.19 -9.90 7.15
CA ASN A 159 -18.17 -10.87 7.53
C ASN A 159 -17.63 -11.69 6.34
N LYS A 160 -17.63 -11.11 5.14
CA LYS A 160 -17.02 -11.72 3.95
C LYS A 160 -15.57 -11.23 3.82
N PRO A 161 -14.61 -12.12 3.50
CA PRO A 161 -13.22 -11.72 3.32
C PRO A 161 -13.07 -10.86 2.06
N ARG A 162 -12.51 -9.66 2.21
CA ARG A 162 -12.30 -8.69 1.13
C ARG A 162 -10.85 -8.29 0.95
N TYR A 163 -10.03 -8.49 1.97
CA TYR A 163 -8.61 -8.18 1.96
C TYR A 163 -7.82 -9.36 2.53
N ALA A 164 -6.64 -9.63 1.97
CA ALA A 164 -5.67 -10.48 2.65
C ALA A 164 -4.24 -10.03 2.37
N SER A 165 -3.40 -10.03 3.41
CA SER A 165 -1.96 -9.82 3.29
C SER A 165 -1.22 -11.01 3.85
N TYR A 166 -0.07 -11.35 3.28
CA TYR A 166 0.77 -12.43 3.77
C TYR A 166 2.11 -11.90 4.26
N ARG A 167 2.65 -12.58 5.27
CA ARG A 167 4.00 -12.37 5.78
C ARG A 167 4.68 -13.72 5.97
N ALA A 168 5.89 -13.86 5.43
CA ALA A 168 6.68 -15.06 5.62
C ALA A 168 7.07 -15.23 7.09
N THR A 169 6.97 -16.48 7.53
CA THR A 169 7.27 -16.92 8.91
C THR A 169 8.70 -17.43 9.07
N GLY A 170 9.44 -17.55 7.95
CA GLY A 170 10.84 -17.98 7.91
C GLY A 170 11.85 -16.84 8.11
N SER A 171 13.10 -17.10 7.72
CA SER A 171 14.22 -16.16 7.84
C SER A 171 14.24 -15.07 6.76
N MET A 172 13.42 -15.19 5.72
CA MET A 172 13.32 -14.21 4.63
C MET A 172 12.19 -13.21 4.90
N ARG A 173 12.44 -11.93 4.62
CA ARG A 173 11.46 -10.85 4.75
C ARG A 173 10.58 -10.76 3.51
N ILE A 174 9.70 -11.74 3.31
CA ILE A 174 8.72 -11.74 2.21
C ILE A 174 7.37 -11.28 2.75
N LEU A 175 6.75 -10.29 2.12
CA LEU A 175 5.42 -9.79 2.47
C LEU A 175 4.70 -9.26 1.22
N GLY A 176 3.36 -9.25 1.24
CA GLY A 176 2.57 -8.69 0.15
C GLY A 176 1.07 -8.83 0.37
N ASP A 177 0.30 -8.29 -0.57
CA ASP A 177 -1.15 -8.45 -0.61
C ASP A 177 -1.53 -9.64 -1.51
N CYS A 178 -2.55 -10.40 -1.13
CA CYS A 178 -3.13 -11.45 -1.98
C CYS A 178 -3.84 -10.84 -3.21
N SER A 179 -3.93 -11.60 -4.29
CA SER A 179 -4.63 -11.17 -5.51
C SER A 179 -6.10 -10.85 -5.23
N GLY A 180 -6.56 -9.68 -5.69
CA GLY A 180 -7.94 -9.23 -5.46
C GLY A 180 -8.18 -8.59 -4.09
N SER A 181 -7.13 -8.32 -3.31
CA SER A 181 -7.24 -7.62 -2.04
C SER A 181 -7.75 -6.20 -2.18
N ASP A 182 -8.82 -5.90 -1.44
CA ASP A 182 -9.43 -4.58 -1.35
C ASP A 182 -9.02 -3.88 -0.05
N LYS A 183 -8.09 -2.92 -0.15
CA LYS A 183 -7.50 -2.22 1.01
C LYS A 183 -8.51 -1.44 1.86
N HIS A 184 -9.72 -1.17 1.37
CA HIS A 184 -10.78 -0.55 2.19
C HIS A 184 -11.14 -1.40 3.41
N TYR A 185 -11.01 -2.71 3.27
CA TYR A 185 -11.34 -3.70 4.30
C TYR A 185 -10.09 -4.27 4.94
N SER A 186 -9.05 -3.46 5.17
CA SER A 186 -7.79 -3.94 5.75
C SER A 186 -7.99 -4.59 7.13
N PHE A 187 -6.96 -5.30 7.60
CA PHE A 187 -6.99 -6.02 8.86
C PHE A 187 -7.34 -5.09 10.02
N ARG A 188 -8.36 -5.46 10.79
CA ARG A 188 -8.84 -4.72 11.96
C ARG A 188 -9.14 -5.67 13.11
N LEU A 189 -8.98 -5.17 14.32
CA LEU A 189 -9.45 -5.82 15.54
C LEU A 189 -10.40 -4.91 16.29
N ALA A 190 -11.49 -5.54 16.73
CA ALA A 190 -12.60 -4.97 17.47
C ALA A 190 -13.32 -3.81 16.77
N ASN A 191 -14.64 -3.76 16.98
CA ASN A 191 -15.51 -2.65 16.62
C ASN A 191 -16.26 -2.29 17.91
N SER A 192 -15.60 -1.49 18.74
CA SER A 192 -16.16 -0.95 19.98
C SER A 192 -16.83 0.39 19.74
N GLU A 193 -17.67 0.82 20.68
CA GLU A 193 -18.29 2.15 20.72
C GLU A 193 -17.30 3.29 21.05
N SER A 194 -15.99 3.02 21.08
CA SER A 194 -14.97 4.04 21.29
C SER A 194 -14.98 5.06 20.15
N ASN A 195 -14.99 6.34 20.48
CA ASN A 195 -14.82 7.43 19.50
C ASN A 195 -13.38 7.58 18.99
N THR A 196 -12.48 6.67 19.36
CA THR A 196 -11.06 6.70 19.01
C THR A 196 -10.68 5.49 18.17
N VAL A 197 -10.07 5.75 17.00
CA VAL A 197 -9.40 4.72 16.19
C VAL A 197 -7.89 4.80 16.32
N HIS A 198 -7.25 3.65 16.51
CA HIS A 198 -5.80 3.48 16.56
C HIS A 198 -5.34 2.87 15.25
N ILE A 199 -4.46 3.57 14.52
CA ILE A 199 -4.02 3.17 13.19
C ILE A 199 -2.54 2.76 13.16
N PHE A 200 -2.25 1.66 12.46
CA PHE A 200 -0.93 1.03 12.38
C PHE A 200 -0.51 0.78 10.93
N GLU A 201 0.79 0.70 10.66
CA GLU A 201 1.29 0.40 9.31
C GLU A 201 0.98 -1.04 8.88
N CYS A 202 1.03 -1.98 9.83
CA CYS A 202 0.82 -3.39 9.54
C CYS A 202 0.07 -4.16 10.65
N PRO A 203 -0.45 -5.37 10.35
CA PRO A 203 -1.16 -6.20 11.33
C PRO A 203 -0.32 -6.63 12.53
N ILE A 204 0.99 -6.82 12.37
CA ILE A 204 1.87 -7.26 13.46
C ILE A 204 2.01 -6.17 14.52
N ASP A 205 2.13 -4.90 14.13
CA ASP A 205 2.19 -3.78 15.08
C ASP A 205 0.86 -3.60 15.81
N LEU A 206 -0.24 -3.75 15.09
CA LEU A 206 -1.58 -3.76 15.67
C LEU A 206 -1.73 -4.86 16.73
N LEU A 207 -1.36 -6.11 16.42
CA LEU A 207 -1.39 -7.22 17.37
C LEU A 207 -0.43 -7.01 18.56
N SER A 208 0.71 -6.36 18.30
CA SER A 208 1.68 -6.03 19.34
C SER A 208 1.12 -4.99 20.31
N TYR A 209 0.44 -3.97 19.79
CA TYR A 209 -0.24 -2.97 20.61
C TYR A 209 -1.40 -3.57 21.42
N ALA A 210 -2.21 -4.44 20.81
CA ALA A 210 -3.27 -5.16 21.53
C ALA A 210 -2.69 -6.01 22.68
N THR A 211 -1.55 -6.67 22.46
CA THR A 211 -0.82 -7.40 23.51
C THR A 211 -0.35 -6.46 24.62
N LEU A 212 0.23 -5.31 24.29
CA LEU A 212 0.66 -4.30 25.26
C LEU A 212 -0.50 -3.72 26.09
N LEU A 213 -1.66 -3.50 25.47
CA LEU A 213 -2.88 -3.09 26.18
C LEU A 213 -3.28 -4.13 27.22
N LYS A 214 -3.32 -5.41 26.81
CA LYS A 214 -3.63 -6.53 27.69
C LYS A 214 -2.63 -6.64 28.85
N MET A 215 -1.33 -6.53 28.58
CA MET A 215 -0.27 -6.55 29.61
C MET A 215 -0.43 -5.43 30.64
N ARG A 216 -1.00 -4.28 30.23
CA ARG A 216 -1.29 -3.14 31.12
C ARG A 216 -2.65 -3.23 31.82
N GLY A 217 -3.35 -4.37 31.70
CA GLY A 217 -4.65 -4.61 32.34
C GLY A 217 -5.85 -4.04 31.58
N TYR A 218 -5.67 -3.55 30.36
CA TYR A 218 -6.77 -3.07 29.53
C TYR A 218 -7.39 -4.18 28.70
N ASP A 219 -8.71 -4.13 28.52
CA ASP A 219 -9.39 -4.95 27.53
C ASP A 219 -9.21 -4.34 26.13
N TYR A 220 -8.32 -4.91 25.31
CA TYR A 220 -8.04 -4.44 23.96
C TYR A 220 -9.28 -4.45 23.04
N ARG A 221 -10.32 -5.23 23.37
CA ARG A 221 -11.57 -5.30 22.59
C ARG A 221 -12.42 -4.04 22.71
N ARG A 222 -12.09 -3.14 23.66
CA ARG A 222 -12.70 -1.81 23.80
C ARG A 222 -12.01 -0.73 22.98
N PHE A 223 -11.02 -1.11 22.16
CA PHE A 223 -10.27 -0.20 21.31
C PHE A 223 -10.53 -0.55 19.85
N ASN A 224 -10.66 0.46 19.00
CA ASN A 224 -10.79 0.26 17.56
C ASN A 224 -9.40 0.26 16.94
N LEU A 225 -8.90 -0.92 16.54
CA LEU A 225 -7.54 -1.07 16.02
C LEU A 225 -7.58 -1.39 14.52
N LEU A 226 -6.88 -0.59 13.71
CA LEU A 226 -6.90 -0.68 12.25
C LEU A 226 -5.49 -0.67 11.65
N SER A 227 -5.16 -1.68 10.85
CA SER A 227 -3.96 -1.69 10.01
C SER A 227 -4.26 -1.02 8.66
N LEU A 228 -3.32 -0.25 8.11
CA LEU A 228 -3.56 0.54 6.88
C LEU A 228 -3.11 -0.14 5.58
N ALA A 229 -2.65 -1.40 5.64
CA ALA A 229 -2.10 -2.14 4.48
C ALA A 229 -0.89 -1.42 3.85
N GLY A 230 -0.02 -0.88 4.71
CA GLY A 230 1.11 -0.02 4.35
C GLY A 230 0.76 1.47 4.35
N ILE A 231 1.79 2.31 4.48
CA ILE A 231 1.70 3.77 4.41
C ILE A 231 2.31 4.28 3.11
N TYR A 232 1.77 5.39 2.60
CA TYR A 232 2.36 6.11 1.48
C TYR A 232 3.31 7.17 2.01
N SER A 233 4.58 7.15 1.59
CA SER A 233 5.45 8.30 1.77
C SER A 233 4.96 9.44 0.86
N PRO A 234 4.87 10.68 1.36
CA PRO A 234 4.55 11.81 0.51
C PRO A 234 5.60 11.94 -0.58
N ASN A 235 5.18 11.90 -1.86
CA ASN A 235 6.09 12.18 -2.97
C ASN A 235 6.65 13.59 -2.83
N LYS A 236 7.86 13.82 -3.35
CA LYS A 236 8.53 15.14 -3.38
C LYS A 236 7.66 16.23 -4.05
N ASP A 237 6.73 15.82 -4.91
CA ASP A 237 5.69 16.69 -5.49
C ASP A 237 4.56 16.90 -4.47
N LYS A 238 4.64 18.05 -3.78
CA LYS A 238 3.85 18.50 -2.62
C LYS A 238 2.33 18.62 -2.78
N GLU A 239 1.66 17.95 -3.72
CA GLU A 239 0.30 18.38 -4.07
C GLU A 239 -0.87 17.76 -3.30
N LEU A 240 -0.84 16.54 -2.74
CA LEU A 240 -1.88 16.11 -1.78
C LEU A 240 -1.46 14.87 -0.99
N VAL A 241 -1.43 14.97 0.34
CA VAL A 241 -1.34 13.80 1.22
C VAL A 241 -2.64 13.00 1.09
N LYS A 242 -2.57 11.81 0.51
CA LYS A 242 -3.73 10.93 0.36
C LYS A 242 -4.02 10.20 1.66
N VAL A 243 -5.25 10.33 2.17
CA VAL A 243 -5.73 9.56 3.32
C VAL A 243 -5.82 8.07 2.91
N PRO A 244 -5.25 7.14 3.69
CA PRO A 244 -5.33 5.71 3.39
C PRO A 244 -6.79 5.23 3.27
N VAL A 245 -7.08 4.45 2.22
CA VAL A 245 -8.46 4.02 1.91
C VAL A 245 -9.09 3.16 3.01
N ALA A 246 -8.29 2.42 3.77
CA ALA A 246 -8.74 1.69 4.95
C ALA A 246 -9.32 2.64 6.01
N LEU A 247 -8.64 3.77 6.27
CA LEU A 247 -9.08 4.78 7.22
C LEU A 247 -10.31 5.52 6.70
N VAL A 248 -10.37 5.84 5.41
CA VAL A 248 -11.57 6.45 4.79
C VAL A 248 -12.80 5.54 4.98
N ASN A 249 -12.69 4.27 4.62
CA ASN A 249 -13.78 3.31 4.79
C ASN A 249 -14.18 3.16 6.27
N TYR A 250 -13.19 3.07 7.17
CA TYR A 250 -13.44 2.98 8.61
C TYR A 250 -14.24 4.19 9.13
N LEU A 251 -13.85 5.42 8.78
CA LEU A 251 -14.51 6.64 9.24
C LEU A 251 -15.93 6.78 8.68
N GLN A 252 -16.18 6.28 7.47
CA GLN A 252 -17.53 6.20 6.90
C GLN A 252 -18.42 5.22 7.66
N GLU A 253 -17.87 4.08 8.09
CA GLU A 253 -18.58 3.09 8.91
C GLU A 253 -18.78 3.55 10.37
N HIS A 254 -17.92 4.43 10.87
CA HIS A 254 -17.92 4.90 12.26
C HIS A 254 -17.99 6.44 12.34
N PRO A 255 -19.14 7.05 11.98
CA PRO A 255 -19.28 8.51 11.92
C PRO A 255 -19.16 9.21 13.28
N HIS A 256 -19.24 8.46 14.38
CA HIS A 256 -19.00 8.96 15.75
C HIS A 256 -17.51 9.09 16.11
N THR A 257 -16.61 8.67 15.24
CA THR A 257 -15.15 8.77 15.47
C THR A 257 -14.74 10.24 15.55
N GLN A 258 -14.16 10.63 16.67
CA GLN A 258 -13.68 12.00 16.92
C GLN A 258 -12.16 12.06 17.00
N LYS A 259 -11.50 10.95 17.36
CA LYS A 259 -10.07 10.90 17.62
C LYS A 259 -9.37 9.83 16.78
N ILE A 260 -8.20 10.18 16.26
CA ILE A 260 -7.34 9.29 15.49
C ILE A 260 -5.97 9.24 16.18
N ALA A 261 -5.56 8.07 16.64
CA ALA A 261 -4.27 7.81 17.24
C ALA A 261 -3.35 7.11 16.22
N ILE A 262 -2.26 7.76 15.83
CA ILE A 262 -1.31 7.27 14.81
C ILE A 262 -0.16 6.54 15.51
N HIS A 263 0.06 5.26 15.17
CA HIS A 263 1.06 4.37 15.77
C HIS A 263 2.09 3.89 14.73
N PHE A 264 2.53 4.80 13.87
CA PHE A 264 3.46 4.49 12.77
C PHE A 264 4.89 4.26 13.26
N ASP A 265 5.71 3.66 12.39
CA ASP A 265 7.11 3.34 12.67
C ASP A 265 7.90 4.62 13.00
N SER A 266 8.91 4.46 13.84
CA SER A 266 9.86 5.51 14.21
C SER A 266 10.92 5.80 13.13
N ASP A 267 10.82 5.17 11.95
CA ASP A 267 11.72 5.45 10.82
C ASP A 267 11.30 6.69 10.02
N SER A 268 12.18 7.21 9.15
CA SER A 268 11.92 8.45 8.39
C SER A 268 10.58 8.41 7.65
N LYS A 269 10.24 7.26 7.05
CA LYS A 269 9.01 7.12 6.25
C LYS A 269 7.78 7.13 7.15
N GLY A 270 7.81 6.37 8.25
CA GLY A 270 6.73 6.35 9.25
C GLY A 270 6.48 7.72 9.85
N ARG A 271 7.54 8.42 10.26
CA ARG A 271 7.46 9.77 10.84
C ARG A 271 6.94 10.82 9.85
N GLU A 272 7.45 10.83 8.62
CA GLU A 272 6.97 11.72 7.56
C GLU A 272 5.48 11.49 7.26
N ALA A 273 5.06 10.23 7.16
CA ALA A 273 3.66 9.87 6.90
C ALA A 273 2.74 10.26 8.06
N ALA A 274 3.18 10.08 9.32
CA ALA A 274 2.41 10.47 10.50
C ALA A 274 2.17 11.98 10.55
N VAL A 275 3.21 12.79 10.32
CA VAL A 275 3.11 14.26 10.28
C VAL A 275 2.20 14.71 9.13
N ALA A 276 2.39 14.14 7.94
CA ALA A 276 1.58 14.44 6.76
C ALA A 276 0.08 14.14 7.01
N LEU A 277 -0.23 12.97 7.55
CA LEU A 277 -1.59 12.54 7.84
C LEU A 277 -2.24 13.38 8.95
N LYS A 278 -1.48 13.69 10.01
CA LYS A 278 -1.92 14.59 11.08
C LYS A 278 -2.31 15.96 10.53
N ASN A 279 -1.42 16.58 9.74
CA ASN A 279 -1.69 17.89 9.14
C ASN A 279 -2.94 17.89 8.25
N ARG A 280 -3.20 16.79 7.54
CA ARG A 280 -4.36 16.64 6.66
C ARG A 280 -5.68 16.50 7.43
N LEU A 281 -5.68 15.80 8.56
CA LEU A 281 -6.89 15.40 9.28
C LEU A 281 -7.19 16.24 10.53
N GLN A 282 -6.23 17.00 11.05
CA GLN A 282 -6.38 17.78 12.29
C GLN A 282 -7.47 18.86 12.27
N LYS A 283 -7.96 19.24 11.07
CA LYS A 283 -9.09 20.18 10.94
C LYS A 283 -10.45 19.52 11.21
N GLU A 284 -10.53 18.20 11.03
CA GLU A 284 -11.77 17.42 11.06
C GLU A 284 -11.82 16.51 12.30
N TYR A 285 -10.65 16.06 12.79
CA TYR A 285 -10.52 15.10 13.90
C TYR A 285 -9.45 15.55 14.90
N GLN A 286 -9.57 15.08 16.14
CA GLN A 286 -8.47 15.14 17.10
C GLN A 286 -7.42 14.08 16.72
N VAL A 287 -6.33 14.51 16.08
CA VAL A 287 -5.27 13.59 15.65
C VAL A 287 -4.07 13.64 16.59
N VAL A 288 -3.74 12.50 17.19
CA VAL A 288 -2.60 12.34 18.11
C VAL A 288 -1.59 11.38 17.49
N ASP A 289 -0.34 11.79 17.48
CA ASP A 289 0.78 10.99 16.98
C ASP A 289 1.49 10.33 18.16
N LEU A 290 1.48 9.00 18.19
CA LEU A 290 1.90 8.12 19.29
C LEU A 290 2.81 7.01 18.75
N PRO A 291 4.04 7.33 18.31
CA PRO A 291 5.00 6.31 17.89
C PRO A 291 5.36 5.36 19.05
N PRO A 292 5.97 4.20 18.75
CA PRO A 292 6.47 3.31 19.80
C PRO A 292 7.48 4.06 20.71
N PRO A 293 7.37 3.96 22.04
CA PRO A 293 8.27 4.68 22.95
C PRO A 293 9.74 4.30 22.82
N GLN A 294 10.02 3.06 22.42
CA GLN A 294 11.35 2.53 22.18
C GLN A 294 11.31 1.48 21.08
N GLY A 295 12.37 1.39 20.28
CA GLY A 295 12.45 0.48 19.13
C GLY A 295 11.93 1.11 17.84
N LYS A 296 12.00 0.37 16.74
CA LYS A 296 11.58 0.87 15.43
C LYS A 296 10.05 0.90 15.30
N ASP A 297 9.41 -0.20 15.66
CA ASP A 297 7.97 -0.44 15.49
C ASP A 297 7.36 -0.94 16.83
N PHE A 298 6.03 -1.07 16.90
CA PHE A 298 5.38 -1.54 18.14
C PHE A 298 5.72 -2.99 18.47
N ASN A 299 6.11 -3.79 17.49
CA ASN A 299 6.60 -5.13 17.75
C ASN A 299 8.01 -5.15 18.36
N ASP A 300 8.91 -4.27 17.95
CA ASP A 300 10.19 -4.03 18.61
C ASP A 300 9.95 -3.62 20.06
N PHE A 301 9.05 -2.67 20.30
CA PHE A 301 8.71 -2.22 21.64
C PHE A 301 8.20 -3.39 22.50
N LEU A 302 7.26 -4.19 21.99
CA LEU A 302 6.76 -5.37 22.69
C LEU A 302 7.87 -6.38 23.01
N CYS A 303 8.73 -6.71 22.05
CA CYS A 303 9.84 -7.61 22.30
C CYS A 303 10.80 -7.09 23.36
N LEU A 304 11.06 -5.77 23.41
CA LEU A 304 11.86 -5.14 24.47
C LEU A 304 11.20 -5.30 25.84
N GLN A 305 9.88 -5.07 25.95
CA GLN A 305 9.14 -5.25 27.22
C GLN A 305 9.16 -6.70 27.71
N LEU A 306 9.25 -7.67 26.80
CA LEU A 306 9.27 -9.10 27.10
C LEU A 306 10.69 -9.71 27.15
N ASN A 307 11.75 -8.89 26.99
CA ASN A 307 13.14 -9.34 26.90
C ASN A 307 13.39 -10.40 25.80
N ILE A 308 12.67 -10.32 24.68
CA ILE A 308 12.81 -11.22 23.53
C ILE A 308 13.90 -10.70 22.60
N GLN A 309 14.96 -11.49 22.40
CA GLN A 309 16.01 -11.16 21.44
C GLN A 309 15.55 -11.42 20.00
N LYS A 310 15.56 -10.39 19.14
CA LYS A 310 15.29 -10.55 17.71
C LYS A 310 16.54 -11.06 16.99
N HIS A 311 16.42 -12.16 16.25
CA HIS A 311 17.43 -12.53 15.26
C HIS A 311 17.42 -11.51 14.11
N LYS A 312 18.57 -10.91 13.80
CA LYS A 312 18.72 -10.04 12.63
C LYS A 312 18.45 -10.86 11.36
N TYR A 313 17.41 -10.51 10.61
CA TYR A 313 17.11 -11.12 9.32
C TYR A 313 18.15 -10.68 8.28
N LYS A 314 18.58 -11.60 7.38
CA LYS A 314 19.37 -11.21 6.21
C LYS A 314 18.45 -10.53 5.20
N GLU A 315 18.68 -9.25 4.94
CA GLU A 315 18.00 -8.53 3.86
C GLU A 315 18.57 -8.99 2.52
N ARG A 316 17.70 -9.39 1.58
CA ARG A 316 18.00 -9.24 0.15
C ARG A 316 17.37 -7.91 -0.25
N ASN A 317 18.20 -6.93 -0.54
CA ASN A 317 17.78 -5.85 -1.44
C ASN A 317 17.52 -6.53 -2.78
N ASP A 318 16.26 -6.57 -3.20
CA ASP A 318 15.92 -6.93 -4.58
C ASP A 318 16.33 -5.75 -5.48
N ASP A 319 17.63 -5.61 -5.68
CA ASP A 319 18.20 -4.99 -6.87
C ASP A 319 18.12 -6.04 -7.99
N ARG A 320 16.94 -6.20 -8.60
CA ARG A 320 16.78 -6.80 -9.94
C ARG A 320 15.68 -6.12 -10.72
#